data_AF-A0A9E3Z6W8-F1
#
_entry.id   AF-A0A9E3Z6W8-F1
#
_cell.length_a   1.000
_cell.length_b   1.000
_cell.length_c   1.000
_cell.angle_alpha   90.00
_cell.angle_beta   90.00
_cell.angle_gamma   90.00
#
_symmetry.space_group_name_H-M   'P 1'
#
loop_
_entity.id
_entity.type
_entity.pdbx_description
1 polymer ?
#
loop_
_entity_poly.entity_id
_entity_poly.type
_entity_poly.pdbx_seq_one_letter_code
_entity_poly.pdbx_strand_id
1 'polypeptide(L)'
;MKSDSNDFVLFSEEENRALDGRGFVRDVRGRPVTYAACLVRGKEVQIKSEERTWQLWLARLIDGYGYPPSRIGVEYPITFGRDSSKRADIVVFDADRPAVPYIIVEVKQAKYKDGKEQLRSYAHATGAPLAVWSDGILAEVWHRKNPNYFMPIHELPRADQTIEQVVDQPWTIQTLIDLEEERVKEGKFARSLRDLIEDMEDEVLANAGVDVFEEVFKLI
;
A
#
# COMPACT_ATOMS: atom_id res chain seq x y z
N MET A 1 5.52 -33.26 -7.18
CA MET A 1 6.49 -32.43 -6.44
C MET A 1 5.78 -31.13 -6.12
N LYS A 2 5.69 -30.78 -4.83
CA LYS A 2 5.11 -29.50 -4.37
C LYS A 2 6.21 -28.45 -4.29
N SER A 3 5.77 -27.19 -4.36
CA SER A 3 6.45 -25.90 -4.21
C SER A 3 7.16 -25.37 -5.45
N ASP A 4 6.42 -24.55 -6.21
CA ASP A 4 6.86 -23.20 -6.54
C ASP A 4 5.63 -22.30 -6.30
N SER A 5 5.29 -22.07 -5.03
CA SER A 5 4.51 -20.87 -4.72
C SER A 5 5.51 -19.72 -4.88
N ASN A 6 5.42 -19.02 -6.01
CA ASN A 6 6.08 -17.74 -6.16
C ASN A 6 5.31 -16.77 -5.25
N ASP A 7 5.52 -16.91 -3.94
CA ASP A 7 4.82 -16.13 -2.93
C ASP A 7 5.29 -14.70 -3.10
N PHE A 8 4.42 -13.85 -3.62
CA PHE A 8 4.65 -12.43 -3.77
C PHE A 8 5.01 -11.85 -2.40
N VAL A 9 6.27 -11.45 -2.21
CA VAL A 9 6.71 -10.82 -0.96
C VAL A 9 6.78 -9.32 -1.17
N LEU A 10 5.79 -8.60 -0.63
CA LEU A 10 5.77 -7.14 -0.68
C LEU A 10 6.99 -6.52 0.01
N PHE A 11 7.43 -7.12 1.13
CA PHE A 11 8.51 -6.63 1.98
C PHE A 11 9.74 -7.53 1.88
N SER A 12 10.92 -6.95 1.65
CA SER A 12 12.15 -7.70 1.53
C SER A 12 12.49 -8.47 2.82
N GLU A 13 13.35 -9.48 2.70
CA GLU A 13 13.86 -10.19 3.88
C GLU A 13 14.62 -9.25 4.83
N GLU A 14 15.22 -8.20 4.30
CA GLU A 14 15.92 -7.18 5.10
C GLU A 14 14.92 -6.34 5.92
N GLU A 15 13.83 -5.88 5.31
CA GLU A 15 12.76 -5.15 6.02
C GLU A 15 12.15 -6.01 7.14
N ASN A 16 11.91 -7.29 6.84
CA ASN A 16 11.42 -8.25 7.83
C ASN A 16 12.41 -8.45 8.98
N ARG A 17 13.69 -8.69 8.67
CA ARG A 17 14.74 -8.84 9.69
C ARG A 17 14.94 -7.58 10.53
N ALA A 18 14.83 -6.40 9.93
CA ALA A 18 14.93 -5.13 10.64
C ALA A 18 13.78 -4.95 11.65
N LEU A 19 12.55 -5.33 11.29
CA LEU A 19 11.44 -5.36 12.24
C LEU A 19 11.66 -6.41 13.34
N ASP A 20 12.08 -7.62 12.98
CA ASP A 20 12.30 -8.69 13.95
C ASP A 20 13.42 -8.36 14.94
N GLY A 21 14.46 -7.67 14.48
CA GLY A 21 15.56 -7.17 15.32
C GLY A 21 15.14 -6.08 16.33
N ARG A 22 14.05 -5.37 16.08
CA ARG A 22 13.43 -4.44 17.06
C ARG A 22 12.49 -5.15 18.04
N GLY A 23 12.16 -6.41 17.75
CA GLY A 23 11.23 -7.20 18.53
C GLY A 23 11.83 -7.67 19.86
N PHE A 24 10.99 -7.73 20.89
CA PHE A 24 11.31 -8.35 22.17
C PHE A 24 10.12 -9.18 22.65
N VAL A 25 10.40 -10.25 23.41
CA VAL A 25 9.38 -11.19 23.88
C VAL A 25 8.98 -10.87 25.32
N ARG A 26 7.68 -10.91 25.58
CA ARG A 26 7.10 -10.87 26.93
C ARG A 26 6.28 -12.12 27.18
N ASP A 27 6.35 -12.63 28.40
CA ASP A 27 5.39 -13.65 28.84
C ASP A 27 4.06 -12.96 29.18
N VAL A 28 2.99 -13.38 28.52
CA VAL A 28 1.62 -12.96 28.81
C VAL A 28 0.78 -14.20 29.07
N ARG A 29 0.46 -14.45 30.35
CA ARG A 29 -0.33 -15.62 30.80
C ARG A 29 0.31 -16.97 30.40
N GLY A 30 1.63 -17.09 30.56
CA GLY A 30 2.40 -18.30 30.23
C GLY A 30 2.62 -18.51 28.73
N ARG A 31 2.38 -17.48 27.91
CA ARG A 31 2.61 -17.51 26.46
C ARG A 31 3.62 -16.44 26.06
N PRO A 32 4.67 -16.78 25.30
CA PRO A 32 5.57 -15.79 24.74
C PRO A 32 4.84 -14.98 23.67
N VAL A 33 4.85 -13.66 23.81
CA VAL A 33 4.23 -12.71 22.89
C VAL A 33 5.27 -11.68 22.47
N THR A 34 5.41 -11.48 21.16
CA THR A 34 6.34 -10.50 20.58
C THR A 34 5.75 -9.09 20.62
N TYR A 35 6.57 -8.14 21.06
CA TYR A 35 6.30 -6.71 21.06
C TYR A 35 7.42 -5.96 20.33
N ALA A 36 7.14 -4.78 19.82
CA ALA A 36 8.17 -3.82 19.39
C ALA A 36 7.70 -2.38 19.67
N ALA A 37 8.62 -1.43 19.68
CA ALA A 37 8.27 -0.01 19.73
C ALA A 37 7.70 0.44 18.36
N CYS A 38 6.52 1.04 18.37
CA CYS A 38 5.92 1.59 17.15
C CYS A 38 6.71 2.81 16.65
N LEU A 39 7.12 2.79 15.37
CA LEU A 39 7.97 3.83 14.78
C LEU A 39 7.39 5.25 14.85
N VAL A 40 6.06 5.37 14.85
CA VAL A 40 5.35 6.66 14.90
C VAL A 40 4.74 6.92 16.26
N ARG A 41 4.02 5.94 16.84
CA ARG A 41 3.30 6.14 18.11
C ARG A 41 4.23 6.13 19.34
N GLY A 42 5.47 5.66 19.20
CA GLY A 42 6.48 5.61 20.28
C GLY A 42 6.18 4.63 21.44
N LYS A 43 4.96 4.08 21.49
CA LYS A 43 4.54 3.06 22.47
C LYS A 43 4.91 1.65 22.01
N GLU A 44 5.06 0.76 22.97
CA GLU A 44 5.21 -0.67 22.70
C GLU A 44 3.88 -1.26 22.22
N VAL A 45 3.94 -2.02 21.13
CA VAL A 45 2.78 -2.65 20.48
C VAL A 45 3.03 -4.13 20.31
N GLN A 46 1.97 -4.94 20.46
CA GLN A 46 2.04 -6.37 20.22
C GLN A 46 2.12 -6.62 18.71
N ILE A 47 3.14 -7.36 18.26
CA ILE A 47 3.33 -7.69 16.84
C ILE A 47 2.41 -8.85 16.44
N LYS A 48 1.14 -8.52 16.23
CA LYS A 48 0.18 -9.38 15.52
C LYS A 48 0.39 -9.24 14.00
N SER A 49 -0.28 -10.07 13.20
CA SER A 49 -0.15 -10.06 11.73
C SER A 49 -0.40 -8.67 11.13
N GLU A 50 -1.48 -8.01 11.50
CA GLU A 50 -1.84 -6.67 11.01
C GLU A 50 -0.84 -5.60 11.46
N GLU A 51 -0.51 -5.57 12.76
CA GLU A 51 0.49 -4.63 13.30
C GLU A 51 1.87 -4.85 12.68
N ARG A 52 2.24 -6.09 12.33
CA ARG A 52 3.49 -6.38 11.59
C ARG A 52 3.49 -5.65 10.25
N THR A 53 2.42 -5.79 9.47
CA THR A 53 2.27 -5.12 8.17
C THR A 53 2.25 -3.59 8.34
N TRP A 54 1.60 -3.07 9.37
CA TRP A 54 1.66 -1.63 9.69
C TRP A 54 3.09 -1.18 9.99
N GLN A 55 3.83 -1.89 10.84
CA GLN A 55 5.22 -1.52 11.17
C GLN A 55 6.16 -1.62 9.96
N LEU A 56 5.95 -2.57 9.05
CA LEU A 56 6.70 -2.67 7.80
C LEU A 56 6.38 -1.50 6.85
N TRP A 57 5.11 -1.12 6.71
CA TRP A 57 4.73 0.07 5.94
C TRP A 57 5.28 1.35 6.54
N LEU A 58 5.24 1.50 7.86
CA LEU A 58 5.82 2.66 8.54
C LEU A 58 7.32 2.76 8.27
N ALA A 59 8.06 1.65 8.40
CA ALA A 59 9.49 1.61 8.08
C ALA A 59 9.73 2.01 6.62
N ARG A 60 8.97 1.45 5.68
CA ARG A 60 9.08 1.76 4.26
C ARG A 60 8.80 3.22 3.93
N LEU A 61 7.76 3.81 4.54
CA LEU A 61 7.42 5.22 4.35
C LEU A 61 8.53 6.13 4.90
N ILE A 62 9.13 5.77 6.03
CA ILE A 62 10.17 6.57 6.70
C ILE A 62 11.52 6.40 6.00
N ASP A 63 12.02 5.17 5.91
CA ASP A 63 13.38 4.86 5.50
C ASP A 63 13.50 4.75 3.96
N GLY A 64 12.47 4.21 3.30
CA GLY A 64 12.45 4.03 1.85
C GLY A 64 11.98 5.27 1.08
N TYR A 65 10.86 5.86 1.51
CA TYR A 65 10.27 7.03 0.86
C TYR A 65 10.66 8.37 1.49
N GLY A 66 11.33 8.38 2.64
CA GLY A 66 11.83 9.60 3.27
C GLY A 66 10.78 10.46 3.98
N TYR A 67 9.58 9.94 4.23
CA TYR A 67 8.55 10.69 4.97
C TYR A 67 8.87 10.68 6.47
N PRO A 68 9.17 11.84 7.09
CA PRO A 68 9.56 11.87 8.50
C PRO A 68 8.41 11.39 9.40
N PRO A 69 8.68 10.71 10.53
CA PRO A 69 7.65 10.21 11.43
C PRO A 69 6.66 11.29 11.91
N SER A 70 7.12 12.54 12.02
CA SER A 70 6.29 13.69 12.40
C SER A 70 5.20 14.04 11.38
N ARG A 71 5.31 13.57 10.14
CA ARG A 71 4.31 13.71 9.07
C ARG A 71 3.41 12.49 8.96
N ILE A 72 3.52 11.50 9.84
CA ILE A 72 2.76 10.25 9.74
C ILE A 72 1.81 10.14 10.93
N GLY A 73 0.54 9.86 10.66
CA GLY A 73 -0.48 9.46 11.63
C GLY A 73 -0.78 7.98 11.50
N VAL A 74 -1.08 7.33 12.62
CA VAL A 74 -1.53 5.92 12.68
C VAL A 74 -2.90 5.89 13.34
N GLU A 75 -3.84 5.12 12.80
CA GLU A 75 -5.25 5.09 13.21
C GLU A 75 -5.87 6.50 13.19
N TYR A 76 -5.67 7.23 12.09
CA TYR A 76 -6.05 8.64 12.00
C TYR A 76 -7.56 8.81 11.74
N PRO A 77 -8.29 9.66 12.48
CA PRO A 77 -9.72 9.87 12.29
C PRO A 77 -10.05 10.48 10.92
N ILE A 78 -10.96 9.85 10.19
CA ILE A 78 -11.52 10.36 8.94
C ILE A 78 -12.98 10.75 9.20
N THR A 79 -13.33 12.00 8.87
CA THR A 79 -14.67 12.54 9.11
C THR A 79 -15.49 12.54 7.83
N PHE A 80 -16.65 11.89 7.88
CA PHE A 80 -17.66 11.83 6.81
C PHE A 80 -18.90 12.62 7.24
N GLY A 81 -18.96 13.90 6.88
CA GLY A 81 -20.03 14.79 7.34
C GLY A 81 -20.03 14.92 8.87
N ARG A 82 -20.93 14.21 9.56
CA ARG A 82 -20.98 14.16 11.03
C ARG A 82 -20.40 12.87 11.63
N ASP A 83 -20.10 11.87 10.82
CA ASP A 83 -19.51 10.62 11.29
C ASP A 83 -17.99 10.77 11.41
N SER A 84 -17.47 10.72 12.63
CA SER A 84 -16.03 10.75 12.94
C SER A 84 -15.55 9.42 13.56
N SER A 85 -16.28 8.32 13.34
CA SER A 85 -15.94 6.99 13.87
C SER A 85 -14.91 6.27 13.01
N LYS A 86 -14.79 6.64 11.72
CA LYS A 86 -13.89 6.00 10.76
C LYS A 86 -12.44 6.40 11.02
N ARG A 87 -11.52 5.47 10.77
CA ARG A 87 -10.09 5.61 11.02
C ARG A 87 -9.35 5.06 9.82
N ALA A 88 -8.40 5.82 9.30
CA ALA A 88 -7.45 5.32 8.33
C ALA A 88 -6.28 4.66 9.06
N ASP A 89 -5.78 3.54 8.53
CA ASP A 89 -4.72 2.78 9.21
C ASP A 89 -3.42 3.61 9.32
N ILE A 90 -2.97 4.20 8.21
CA ILE A 90 -1.84 5.14 8.18
C ILE A 90 -2.19 6.33 7.28
N VAL A 91 -1.80 7.53 7.71
CA VAL A 91 -1.90 8.77 6.91
C VAL A 91 -0.55 9.46 6.88
N VAL A 92 -0.12 9.91 5.71
CA VAL A 92 1.00 10.84 5.56
C VAL A 92 0.42 12.23 5.26
N PHE A 93 0.86 13.25 5.98
CA PHE A 93 0.43 14.64 5.78
C PHE A 93 1.29 15.37 4.76
N ASP A 94 0.69 16.35 4.11
CA ASP A 94 1.34 17.29 3.19
C ASP A 94 2.48 18.03 3.90
N ALA A 95 3.57 18.29 3.16
CA ALA A 95 4.78 18.87 3.72
C ALA A 95 4.56 20.32 4.20
N ASP A 96 3.76 21.07 3.45
CA ASP A 96 3.49 22.49 3.70
C ASP A 96 2.18 22.68 4.50
N ARG A 97 1.30 21.69 4.48
CA ARG A 97 -0.01 21.71 5.14
C ARG A 97 -0.17 20.52 6.09
N PRO A 98 0.35 20.58 7.33
CA PRO A 98 0.41 19.45 8.26
C PRO A 98 -0.93 18.83 8.67
N ALA A 99 -2.05 19.53 8.43
CA ALA A 99 -3.40 19.03 8.70
C ALA A 99 -4.06 18.36 7.48
N VAL A 100 -3.43 18.42 6.30
CA VAL A 100 -3.98 17.93 5.04
C VAL A 100 -3.37 16.57 4.72
N PRO A 101 -4.18 15.49 4.66
CA PRO A 101 -3.72 14.19 4.20
C PRO A 101 -3.17 14.26 2.77
N TYR A 102 -1.98 13.72 2.58
CA TYR A 102 -1.29 13.60 1.30
C TYR A 102 -1.37 12.17 0.75
N ILE A 103 -1.08 11.19 1.61
CA ILE A 103 -1.23 9.75 1.31
C ILE A 103 -2.12 9.13 2.37
N ILE A 104 -3.08 8.30 1.94
CA ILE A 104 -3.84 7.42 2.83
C ILE A 104 -3.45 5.99 2.52
N VAL A 105 -3.11 5.22 3.55
CA VAL A 105 -2.79 3.80 3.44
C VAL A 105 -3.80 3.00 4.24
N GLU A 106 -4.46 2.05 3.58
CA GLU A 106 -5.28 1.03 4.22
C GLU A 106 -4.57 -0.32 4.13
N VAL A 107 -4.44 -0.99 5.27
CA VAL A 107 -3.90 -2.34 5.37
C VAL A 107 -5.03 -3.27 5.77
N LYS A 108 -5.46 -4.13 4.86
CA LYS A 108 -6.59 -5.04 5.08
C LYS A 108 -6.25 -6.44 4.61
N GLN A 109 -6.45 -7.43 5.47
CA GLN A 109 -6.39 -8.86 5.09
C GLN A 109 -7.65 -9.33 4.32
N ALA A 110 -8.68 -8.49 4.19
CA ALA A 110 -9.94 -8.82 3.54
C ALA A 110 -9.90 -8.64 2.01
N LYS A 111 -10.96 -9.07 1.31
CA LYS A 111 -11.08 -9.03 -0.15
C LYS A 111 -10.75 -7.65 -0.72
N TYR A 112 -9.79 -7.62 -1.64
CA TYR A 112 -9.29 -6.43 -2.36
C TYR A 112 -10.38 -5.43 -2.79
N LYS A 113 -11.52 -5.92 -3.31
CA LYS A 113 -12.65 -5.09 -3.78
C LYS A 113 -13.20 -4.16 -2.68
N ASP A 114 -13.42 -4.67 -1.47
CA ASP A 114 -14.00 -3.90 -0.35
C ASP A 114 -13.01 -2.85 0.16
N GLY A 115 -11.72 -3.19 0.19
CA GLY A 115 -10.65 -2.27 0.61
C GLY A 115 -10.47 -1.10 -0.35
N LYS A 116 -10.60 -1.34 -1.66
CA LYS A 116 -10.49 -0.32 -2.72
C LYS A 116 -11.58 0.74 -2.62
N GLU A 117 -12.84 0.33 -2.41
CA GLU A 117 -13.96 1.29 -2.26
C GLU A 117 -13.86 2.13 -0.98
N GLN A 118 -13.45 1.52 0.13
CA GLN A 118 -13.20 2.23 1.37
C GLN A 118 -12.11 3.28 1.21
N LEU A 119 -10.98 2.90 0.61
CA LEU A 119 -9.85 3.79 0.40
C LEU A 119 -10.19 4.95 -0.54
N ARG A 120 -10.95 4.70 -1.60
CA ARG A 120 -11.50 5.75 -2.50
C ARG A 120 -12.37 6.74 -1.72
N SER A 121 -13.24 6.22 -0.84
CA SER A 121 -14.09 7.06 0.01
C SER A 121 -13.27 7.94 0.96
N TYR A 122 -12.17 7.40 1.49
CA TYR A 122 -11.28 8.10 2.43
C TYR A 122 -10.52 9.22 1.71
N ALA A 123 -9.94 8.93 0.55
CA ALA A 123 -9.28 9.92 -0.29
C ALA A 123 -10.27 11.01 -0.76
N HIS A 124 -11.52 10.65 -1.06
CA HIS A 124 -12.55 11.63 -1.40
C HIS A 124 -12.89 12.56 -0.23
N ALA A 125 -13.09 12.01 0.98
CA ALA A 125 -13.47 12.81 2.15
C ALA A 125 -12.36 13.74 2.65
N THR A 126 -11.10 13.35 2.46
CA THR A 126 -9.94 14.11 2.92
C THR A 126 -9.34 15.02 1.85
N GLY A 127 -9.61 14.74 0.58
CA GLY A 127 -8.95 15.38 -0.55
C GLY A 127 -7.53 14.86 -0.83
N ALA A 128 -7.11 13.75 -0.19
CA ALA A 128 -5.79 13.19 -0.39
C ALA A 128 -5.56 12.83 -1.88
N PRO A 129 -4.44 13.28 -2.49
CA PRO A 129 -4.11 12.95 -3.87
C PRO A 129 -3.67 11.50 -4.05
N LEU A 130 -3.13 10.86 -3.00
CA LEU A 130 -2.60 9.51 -3.08
C LEU A 130 -3.32 8.54 -2.13
N ALA A 131 -3.55 7.34 -2.63
CA ALA A 131 -4.25 6.28 -1.94
C ALA A 131 -3.46 4.97 -2.12
N VAL A 132 -3.21 4.25 -1.04
CA VAL A 132 -2.50 2.97 -1.03
C VAL A 132 -3.35 1.92 -0.35
N TRP A 133 -3.52 0.78 -0.99
CA TRP A 133 -4.09 -0.41 -0.37
C TRP A 133 -3.03 -1.49 -0.29
N SER A 134 -3.03 -2.27 0.80
CA SER A 134 -2.16 -3.43 0.94
C SER A 134 -2.78 -4.51 1.82
N ASP A 135 -2.52 -5.77 1.51
CA ASP A 135 -2.83 -6.92 2.37
C ASP A 135 -1.59 -7.52 3.06
N GLY A 136 -0.42 -6.90 2.84
CA GLY A 136 0.88 -7.37 3.30
C GLY A 136 1.63 -8.27 2.32
N ILE A 137 0.96 -8.70 1.24
CA ILE A 137 1.52 -9.51 0.15
C ILE A 137 1.62 -8.65 -1.11
N LEU A 138 0.61 -7.80 -1.33
CA LEU A 138 0.48 -6.90 -2.46
C LEU A 138 0.26 -5.47 -1.97
N ALA A 139 0.61 -4.53 -2.84
CA ALA A 139 0.34 -3.12 -2.65
C ALA A 139 -0.13 -2.52 -3.96
N GLU A 140 -1.15 -1.68 -3.88
CA GLU A 140 -1.63 -0.91 -5.02
C GLU A 140 -1.69 0.56 -4.66
N VAL A 141 -1.25 1.39 -5.60
CA VAL A 141 -1.14 2.84 -5.43
C VAL A 141 -2.00 3.52 -6.49
N TRP A 142 -2.79 4.49 -6.06
CA TRP A 142 -3.61 5.30 -6.95
C TRP A 142 -3.35 6.78 -6.73
N HIS A 143 -3.30 7.50 -7.85
CA HIS A 143 -3.35 8.95 -7.90
C HIS A 143 -4.77 9.42 -8.24
N ARG A 144 -5.36 10.20 -7.33
CA ARG A 144 -6.66 10.86 -7.50
C ARG A 144 -6.51 12.12 -8.36
N LYS A 145 -7.03 12.07 -9.59
CA LYS A 145 -7.18 13.21 -10.49
C LYS A 145 -8.58 13.82 -10.40
N ASN A 146 -8.72 15.11 -10.72
CA ASN A 146 -10.02 15.76 -10.79
C ASN A 146 -10.84 15.25 -12.01
N PRO A 147 -12.17 15.07 -11.89
CA PRO A 147 -13.03 15.28 -10.73
C PRO A 147 -13.29 13.98 -9.92
N ASN A 148 -12.24 13.34 -9.39
CA ASN A 148 -12.21 12.07 -8.63
C ASN A 148 -12.01 10.78 -9.45
N TYR A 149 -11.19 10.85 -10.50
CA TYR A 149 -10.71 9.64 -11.17
C TYR A 149 -9.47 9.09 -10.45
N PHE A 150 -9.47 7.81 -10.10
CA PHE A 150 -8.31 7.14 -9.48
C PHE A 150 -7.53 6.39 -10.54
N MET A 151 -6.36 6.92 -10.88
CA MET A 151 -5.46 6.32 -11.85
C MET A 151 -4.43 5.47 -11.11
N PRO A 152 -4.28 4.17 -11.44
CA PRO A 152 -3.22 3.36 -10.85
C PRO A 152 -1.85 3.94 -11.23
N ILE A 153 -0.92 3.94 -10.27
CA ILE A 153 0.47 4.34 -10.47
C ILE A 153 1.39 3.25 -9.92
N HIS A 154 2.61 3.16 -10.42
CA HIS A 154 3.51 2.05 -10.10
C HIS A 154 4.13 2.15 -8.70
N GLU A 155 4.36 3.37 -8.22
CA GLU A 155 5.00 3.63 -6.94
C GLU A 155 4.51 4.94 -6.33
N LEU A 156 4.80 5.13 -5.03
CA LEU A 156 4.61 6.42 -4.39
C LEU A 156 5.76 7.37 -4.74
N PRO A 157 5.52 8.69 -4.80
CA PRO A 157 6.62 9.64 -4.77
C PRO A 157 7.36 9.54 -3.43
N ARG A 158 8.68 9.71 -3.47
CA ARG A 158 9.44 10.01 -2.26
C ARG A 158 9.08 11.41 -1.75
N ALA A 159 9.43 11.68 -0.50
CA ALA A 159 9.14 12.95 0.16
C ALA A 159 9.78 14.17 -0.54
N ASP A 160 10.82 13.96 -1.35
CA ASP A 160 11.52 14.96 -2.16
C ASP A 160 11.03 15.03 -3.62
N GLN A 161 10.04 14.21 -4.00
CA GLN A 161 9.51 14.13 -5.36
C GLN A 161 8.07 14.63 -5.44
N THR A 162 7.70 15.16 -6.61
CA THR A 162 6.30 15.45 -6.94
C THR A 162 5.61 14.23 -7.55
N ILE A 163 4.27 14.23 -7.56
CA ILE A 163 3.50 13.14 -8.15
C ILE A 163 3.76 13.07 -9.66
N GLU A 164 3.86 14.21 -10.33
CA GLU A 164 4.13 14.32 -11.77
C GLU A 164 5.49 13.70 -12.13
N GLN A 165 6.50 13.87 -11.27
CA GLN A 165 7.81 13.25 -11.47
C GLN A 165 7.79 11.71 -11.40
N VAL A 166 6.76 11.10 -10.83
CA VAL A 166 6.56 9.65 -10.81
C VAL A 166 5.67 9.21 -11.97
N VAL A 167 4.62 9.98 -12.25
CA VAL A 167 3.58 9.62 -13.21
C VAL A 167 3.98 9.88 -14.66
N ASP A 168 4.71 10.96 -14.92
CA ASP A 168 5.02 11.43 -16.29
C ASP A 168 6.40 10.95 -16.77
N GLN A 169 7.06 10.01 -16.07
CA GLN A 169 8.34 9.48 -16.54
C GLN A 169 8.12 8.69 -17.86
N PRO A 170 8.89 9.00 -18.92
CA PRO A 170 8.83 8.23 -20.14
C PRO A 170 9.41 6.83 -19.89
N TRP A 171 8.55 5.82 -20.04
CA TRP A 171 8.96 4.43 -19.94
C TRP A 171 9.64 3.99 -21.22
N THR A 172 10.92 3.64 -21.12
CA THR A 172 11.62 2.94 -22.20
C THR A 172 11.71 1.45 -21.89
N ILE A 173 11.95 0.62 -22.90
CA ILE A 173 12.23 -0.80 -22.69
C ILE A 173 13.41 -0.98 -21.72
N GLN A 174 14.43 -0.12 -21.81
CA GLN A 174 15.57 -0.16 -20.90
C GLN A 174 15.14 0.15 -19.46
N THR A 175 14.29 1.16 -19.26
CA THR A 175 13.73 1.49 -17.94
C THR A 175 13.00 0.30 -17.32
N LEU A 176 12.22 -0.43 -18.13
CA LEU A 176 11.53 -1.64 -17.68
C LEU A 176 12.50 -2.76 -17.30
N ILE A 177 13.57 -2.95 -18.07
CA ILE A 177 14.63 -3.93 -17.77
C ILE A 177 15.35 -3.56 -16.48
N ASP A 178 15.77 -2.30 -16.33
CA ASP A 178 16.52 -1.83 -15.17
C ASP A 178 15.69 -1.99 -13.88
N LEU A 179 14.40 -1.65 -13.93
CA LEU A 179 13.47 -1.83 -12.81
C LEU A 179 13.22 -3.30 -12.47
N GLU A 180 13.15 -4.18 -13.47
CA GLU A 180 13.02 -5.62 -13.23
C GLU A 180 14.31 -6.19 -12.63
N GLU A 181 15.49 -5.74 -13.08
CA GLU A 181 16.77 -6.12 -12.49
C GLU A 181 16.90 -5.64 -11.03
N GLU A 182 16.48 -4.41 -10.73
CA GLU A 182 16.43 -3.88 -9.36
C GLU A 182 15.47 -4.69 -8.49
N ARG A 183 14.26 -4.99 -8.99
CA ARG A 183 13.30 -5.86 -8.27
C ARG A 183 13.84 -7.25 -7.98
N VAL A 184 14.48 -7.89 -8.96
CA VAL A 184 15.10 -9.20 -8.80
C VAL A 184 16.25 -9.13 -7.78
N LYS A 185 17.08 -8.07 -7.81
CA LYS A 185 18.12 -7.83 -6.79
C LYS A 185 17.53 -7.66 -5.39
N GLU A 186 16.36 -7.03 -5.29
CA GLU A 186 15.61 -6.88 -4.03
C GLU A 186 14.81 -8.13 -3.62
N GLY A 187 14.81 -9.18 -4.44
CA GLY A 187 14.08 -10.43 -4.19
C GLY A 187 12.56 -10.31 -4.33
N LYS A 188 12.06 -9.29 -5.05
CA LYS A 188 10.64 -9.04 -5.28
C LYS A 188 10.22 -9.62 -6.64
N PHE A 189 9.07 -10.30 -6.68
CA PHE A 189 8.43 -10.76 -7.91
C PHE A 189 7.18 -9.91 -8.19
N ALA A 190 6.89 -9.56 -9.45
CA ALA A 190 5.69 -8.79 -9.83
C ALA A 190 4.56 -9.68 -10.36
N ARG A 191 3.30 -9.27 -10.18
CA ARG A 191 2.12 -9.98 -10.75
C ARG A 191 2.34 -10.18 -12.25
N SER A 192 2.04 -11.38 -12.73
CA SER A 192 2.11 -11.67 -14.15
C SER A 192 0.96 -10.98 -14.88
N LEU A 193 1.13 -10.72 -16.18
CA LEU A 193 0.06 -10.22 -17.06
C LEU A 193 -1.20 -11.09 -16.94
N ARG A 194 -1.02 -12.39 -16.69
CA ARG A 194 -2.09 -13.35 -16.46
C ARG A 194 -2.91 -13.03 -15.21
N ASP A 195 -2.27 -12.72 -14.08
CA ASP A 195 -2.97 -12.37 -12.84
C ASP A 195 -3.79 -11.09 -13.01
N LEU A 196 -3.29 -10.14 -13.80
CA LEU A 196 -3.99 -8.89 -14.13
C LEU A 196 -5.23 -9.15 -15.02
N ILE A 197 -5.12 -10.08 -15.97
CA ILE A 197 -6.21 -10.46 -16.86
C ILE A 197 -7.31 -11.21 -16.09
N GLU A 198 -6.94 -12.13 -15.18
CA GLU A 198 -7.91 -12.85 -14.33
C GLU A 198 -8.73 -11.88 -13.45
N ASP A 199 -8.10 -10.84 -12.90
CA ASP A 199 -8.81 -9.80 -12.13
C ASP A 199 -9.77 -8.96 -12.99
N MET A 200 -9.38 -8.65 -14.24
CA MET A 200 -10.24 -7.93 -15.19
C MET A 200 -11.43 -8.78 -15.63
N GLU A 201 -11.22 -10.08 -15.88
CA GLU A 201 -12.30 -11.04 -16.15
C GLU A 201 -13.31 -11.07 -15.00
N ASP A 202 -12.82 -11.14 -13.75
CA ASP A 202 -13.64 -11.12 -12.53
C ASP A 202 -14.36 -9.77 -12.27
N GLU A 203 -13.88 -8.66 -12.83
CA GLU A 203 -14.50 -7.33 -12.75
C GLU A 203 -15.62 -7.16 -13.78
N VAL A 204 -15.41 -7.68 -15.00
CA VAL A 204 -16.38 -7.62 -16.11
C VAL A 204 -17.51 -8.65 -15.90
N LEU A 205 -17.18 -9.88 -15.51
CA LEU A 205 -18.16 -10.95 -15.23
C LEU A 205 -19.10 -10.61 -14.06
N ALA A 206 -18.64 -9.80 -13.11
CA ALA A 206 -19.45 -9.36 -11.98
C ALA A 206 -20.47 -8.26 -12.35
N ASN A 207 -20.29 -7.54 -13.47
CA ASN A 207 -21.07 -6.35 -13.80
C ASN A 207 -21.89 -6.40 -15.10
N ALA A 208 -21.61 -7.28 -16.07
CA ALA A 208 -22.46 -7.36 -17.26
C ALA A 208 -22.31 -8.69 -18.01
N GLY A 209 -23.43 -9.21 -18.54
CA GLY A 209 -23.44 -10.26 -19.56
C GLY A 209 -22.97 -9.74 -20.92
N VAL A 210 -21.73 -9.23 -20.97
CA VAL A 210 -21.09 -8.67 -22.17
C VAL A 210 -19.79 -9.44 -22.44
N ASP A 211 -19.54 -9.71 -23.71
CA ASP A 211 -18.44 -10.54 -24.19
C ASP A 211 -17.08 -9.92 -23.90
N VAL A 212 -16.34 -10.57 -23.02
CA VAL A 212 -15.06 -10.14 -22.42
C VAL A 212 -13.97 -9.95 -23.48
N PHE A 213 -14.04 -10.71 -24.59
CA PHE A 213 -13.03 -10.66 -25.65
C PHE A 213 -13.01 -9.31 -26.40
N GLU A 214 -14.15 -8.62 -26.52
CA GLU A 214 -14.26 -7.37 -27.28
C GLU A 214 -13.72 -6.15 -26.51
N GLU A 215 -13.84 -6.13 -25.18
CA GLU A 215 -13.38 -4.99 -24.35
C GLU A 215 -11.86 -5.03 -24.11
N VAL A 216 -11.28 -6.22 -23.94
CA VAL A 216 -9.82 -6.37 -23.75
C VAL A 216 -9.04 -5.90 -24.99
N PHE A 217 -9.57 -6.11 -26.20
CA PHE A 217 -8.92 -5.67 -27.44
C PHE A 217 -8.94 -4.15 -27.66
N LYS A 218 -9.77 -3.40 -26.92
CA LYS A 218 -9.79 -1.92 -27.01
C LYS A 218 -8.67 -1.26 -26.21
N LEU A 219 -7.95 -2.03 -25.38
CA LEU A 219 -6.90 -1.56 -24.47
C LEU A 219 -5.48 -1.97 -24.89
N ILE A 220 -5.33 -2.76 -25.96
CA ILE A 220 -4.06 -3.04 -26.64
C ILE A 220 -3.88 -2.03 -27.77
#